data_AF-A0A812TZT1-F1
#
_entry.id   AF-A0A812TZT1-F1
#
_cell.length_a   1.000
_cell.length_b   1.000
_cell.length_c   1.000
_cell.angle_alpha   90.00
_cell.angle_beta   90.00
_cell.angle_gamma   90.00
#
_symmetry.space_group_name_H-M   'P 1'
#
loop_
_entity.id
_entity.type
_entity.pdbx_description
1 polymer ?
#
loop_
_entity_poly.entity_id
_entity_poly.type
_entity_poly.pdbx_seq_one_letter_code
_entity_poly.pdbx_strand_id
1 'polypeptide(L)'
;MNELAVWLETGKQARVIFAQYEQKRKELQSRLDRRDYHVSDLYKQSGCFAAIAKSNTFFLLSMAVVLLNAVWIGVEADAPNRTSMNALNAEQTAIEHIFCFVFTMEIVIRFCA
;
A
#
# COMPACT_ATOMS: atom_id res chain seq x y z
N MET A 1 5.44 -25.30 -33.38
CA MET A 1 5.57 -24.59 -34.67
C MET A 1 4.32 -24.75 -35.54
N ASN A 2 3.08 -24.53 -35.05
CA ASN A 2 1.91 -24.91 -35.87
C ASN A 2 0.60 -24.11 -35.67
N GLU A 3 0.62 -22.96 -35.00
CA GLU A 3 -0.60 -22.12 -34.92
C GLU A 3 -0.52 -20.91 -35.86
N LEU A 4 0.66 -20.29 -35.98
CA LEU A 4 0.89 -19.15 -36.88
C LEU A 4 0.77 -19.54 -38.37
N ALA A 5 1.19 -20.75 -38.74
CA ALA A 5 1.08 -21.26 -40.11
C ALA A 5 -0.39 -21.54 -40.50
N VAL A 6 -1.17 -22.15 -39.60
CA VAL A 6 -2.60 -22.47 -39.83
C VAL A 6 -3.43 -21.19 -39.98
N TRP A 7 -3.09 -20.11 -39.26
CA TRP A 7 -3.82 -18.84 -39.33
C TRP A 7 -3.60 -18.12 -40.66
N LEU A 8 -2.36 -18.13 -41.18
CA LEU A 8 -2.03 -17.56 -42.49
C LEU A 8 -2.73 -18.29 -43.64
N GLU A 9 -2.94 -19.61 -43.52
CA GLU A 9 -3.55 -20.43 -44.57
C GLU A 9 -5.08 -20.41 -44.58
N THR A 10 -5.74 -20.23 -43.43
CA THR A 10 -7.20 -20.41 -43.33
C THR A 10 -7.99 -19.16 -42.90
N GLY A 11 -7.32 -18.09 -42.44
CA GLY A 11 -7.94 -16.83 -42.01
C GLY A 11 -8.94 -16.96 -40.84
N LYS A 12 -9.10 -18.17 -40.29
CA LYS A 12 -10.11 -18.50 -39.29
C LYS A 12 -9.43 -18.57 -37.93
N GLN A 13 -9.77 -17.63 -37.04
CA GLN A 13 -9.30 -17.64 -35.66
C GLN A 13 -9.59 -19.00 -35.01
N ALA A 14 -8.57 -19.60 -34.40
CA ALA A 14 -8.69 -20.87 -33.70
C ALA A 14 -9.81 -20.73 -32.66
N ARG A 15 -10.92 -21.44 -32.89
CA ARG A 15 -12.10 -21.43 -32.04
C ARG A 15 -11.71 -22.13 -30.73
N VAL A 16 -11.33 -21.34 -29.73
CA VAL A 16 -10.89 -21.83 -28.42
C VAL A 16 -12.00 -22.71 -27.84
N ILE A 17 -11.71 -24.00 -27.67
CA ILE A 17 -12.69 -24.99 -27.22
C ILE A 17 -12.93 -24.77 -25.72
N PHE A 18 -14.18 -24.91 -25.25
CA PHE A 18 -14.54 -24.69 -23.84
C PHE A 18 -13.67 -25.49 -22.87
N ALA A 19 -13.28 -26.72 -23.24
CA ALA A 19 -12.34 -27.55 -22.50
C ALA A 19 -10.95 -26.89 -22.30
N GLN A 20 -10.45 -26.17 -23.30
CA GLN A 20 -9.18 -25.43 -23.20
C GLN A 20 -9.31 -24.19 -22.29
N TYR A 21 -10.49 -23.55 -22.30
CA TYR A 21 -10.79 -22.46 -21.37
C TYR A 21 -10.81 -22.94 -19.92
N GLU A 22 -11.44 -24.08 -19.64
CA GLU A 22 -11.44 -24.67 -18.29
C GLU A 22 -10.05 -25.07 -17.81
N GLN A 23 -9.22 -25.63 -18.71
CA GLN A 23 -7.83 -25.97 -18.39
C GLN A 23 -7.02 -24.72 -18.05
N LYS A 24 -7.08 -23.67 -18.87
CA LYS A 24 -6.43 -22.38 -18.58
C LYS A 24 -6.94 -21.76 -17.29
N ARG A 25 -8.24 -21.85 -17.00
CA ARG A 25 -8.82 -21.33 -15.77
C ARG A 25 -8.29 -22.07 -14.54
N LYS A 26 -8.20 -23.40 -14.58
CA LYS A 26 -7.63 -24.21 -13.49
C LYS A 26 -6.14 -23.94 -13.28
N GLU A 27 -5.38 -23.77 -14.37
CA GLU A 27 -3.96 -23.39 -14.30
C GLU A 27 -3.78 -21.98 -13.71
N LEU A 28 -4.62 -21.02 -14.09
CA LEU A 28 -4.64 -19.69 -13.48
C LEU A 28 -4.97 -19.78 -11.99
N GLN A 29 -5.98 -20.57 -11.61
CA GLN A 29 -6.34 -20.77 -10.20
C GLN A 29 -5.23 -21.44 -9.38
N SER A 30 -4.53 -22.43 -9.93
CA SER A 30 -3.41 -23.07 -9.23
C SER A 30 -2.18 -22.16 -9.12
N ARG A 31 -2.02 -21.19 -10.04
CA ARG A 31 -0.99 -20.15 -9.96
C ARG A 31 -1.33 -19.03 -8.97
N LEU A 32 -2.61 -18.78 -8.73
CA LEU A 32 -3.09 -17.82 -7.73
C LEU A 32 -2.92 -18.34 -6.29
N ASP A 33 -2.69 -19.64 -6.10
CA ASP A 33 -2.33 -20.25 -4.81
C ASP A 33 -0.88 -19.94 -4.36
N ARG A 34 -0.13 -19.15 -5.15
CA ARG A 34 1.12 -18.58 -4.70
C ARG A 34 0.82 -17.48 -3.69
N ARG A 35 1.03 -17.79 -2.40
CA ARG A 35 1.13 -16.88 -1.23
C ARG A 35 0.78 -15.43 -1.58
N ASP A 36 -0.35 -14.96 -1.08
CA ASP A 36 -0.71 -13.54 -1.12
C ASP A 36 0.53 -12.71 -0.75
N TYR A 37 0.94 -11.85 -1.69
CA TYR A 37 2.11 -11.00 -1.50
C TYR A 37 1.89 -10.11 -0.29
N HIS A 38 2.55 -10.45 0.80
CA HIS A 38 2.48 -9.70 2.04
C HIS A 38 3.79 -8.95 2.22
N VAL A 39 3.75 -7.62 2.26
CA VAL A 39 4.94 -6.77 2.48
C VAL A 39 5.70 -7.12 3.77
N SER A 40 5.01 -7.72 4.73
CA SER A 40 5.60 -8.30 5.95
C SER A 40 6.58 -9.46 5.68
N ASP A 41 6.50 -10.13 4.55
CA ASP A 41 7.42 -11.21 4.15
C ASP A 41 8.78 -10.67 3.69
N LEU A 42 8.86 -9.38 3.35
CA LEU A 42 10.10 -8.71 2.92
C LEU A 42 10.95 -8.21 4.10
N TYR A 43 10.35 -8.04 5.28
CA TYR A 43 11.06 -7.65 6.50
C TYR A 43 11.87 -8.82 7.07
N LYS A 44 12.94 -8.51 7.82
CA LYS A 44 13.83 -9.50 8.44
C LYS A 44 13.05 -10.52 9.27
N GLN A 45 13.56 -11.75 9.32
CA GLN A 45 12.93 -12.82 10.10
C GLN A 45 13.00 -12.57 11.61
N SER A 46 14.01 -11.83 12.09
CA SER A 46 14.21 -11.52 13.49
C SER A 46 14.64 -10.06 13.71
N GLY A 47 14.21 -9.49 14.84
CA GLY A 47 14.55 -8.12 15.26
C GLY A 47 13.36 -7.40 15.90
N CYS A 48 13.62 -6.50 16.85
CA CYS A 48 12.58 -5.71 17.51
C CYS A 48 11.81 -4.83 16.51
N PHE A 49 12.50 -4.20 15.57
CA PHE A 49 11.88 -3.35 14.54
C PHE A 49 11.00 -4.15 13.57
N ALA A 50 11.46 -5.33 13.14
CA ALA A 50 10.69 -6.24 12.29
C ALA A 50 9.43 -6.76 12.99
N ALA A 51 9.51 -7.06 14.29
CA ALA A 51 8.35 -7.48 15.08
C ALA A 51 7.30 -6.37 15.20
N ILE A 52 7.73 -5.12 15.41
CA ILE A 52 6.85 -3.96 15.47
C ILE A 52 6.21 -3.69 14.10
N ALA A 53 7.00 -3.67 13.02
CA ALA A 53 6.52 -3.39 11.68
C ALA A 53 5.55 -4.45 11.12
N LYS A 54 5.67 -5.70 11.57
CA LYS A 54 4.74 -6.80 11.23
C LYS A 54 3.45 -6.79 12.05
N SER A 55 3.37 -5.98 13.11
CA SER A 55 2.20 -5.97 13.98
C SER A 55 1.03 -5.23 13.33
N ASN A 56 -0.16 -5.84 13.37
CA ASN A 56 -1.38 -5.22 12.83
C ASN A 56 -1.75 -3.93 13.59
N THR A 57 -1.42 -3.87 14.89
CA THR A 57 -1.62 -2.67 15.71
C THR A 57 -0.80 -1.49 15.21
N PHE A 58 0.46 -1.72 14.81
CA PHE A 58 1.31 -0.66 14.25
C PHE A 58 0.77 -0.16 12.91
N PHE A 59 0.25 -1.06 12.06
CA PHE A 59 -0.40 -0.68 10.81
C PHE A 59 -1.63 0.20 11.05
N LEU A 60 -2.54 -0.22 11.93
CA LEU A 60 -3.74 0.54 12.27
C LEU A 60 -3.41 1.89 12.90
N LEU A 61 -2.40 1.94 13.76
CA LEU A 61 -1.91 3.19 14.36
C LEU A 61 -1.35 4.13 13.29
N SER A 62 -0.51 3.64 12.39
CA SER A 62 0.07 4.44 11.30
C SER A 62 -1.04 5.02 10.43
N MET A 63 -2.03 4.20 10.06
CA MET A 63 -3.19 4.63 9.29
C MET A 63 -4.00 5.70 10.03
N ALA A 64 -4.24 5.50 11.34
CA ALA A 64 -4.94 6.48 12.16
C ALA A 64 -4.20 7.83 12.21
N VAL A 65 -2.87 7.82 12.34
CA VAL A 65 -2.06 9.05 12.34
C VAL A 65 -2.16 9.79 11.00
N VAL A 66 -2.13 9.07 9.86
CA VAL A 66 -2.36 9.66 8.53
C VAL A 66 -3.73 10.33 8.45
N LEU A 67 -4.77 9.66 8.92
CA LEU A 67 -6.13 10.22 8.92
C LEU A 67 -6.24 11.45 9.82
N LEU A 68 -5.65 11.39 11.02
CA LEU A 68 -5.63 12.53 11.95
C LEU A 68 -4.88 13.73 11.35
N ASN A 69 -3.77 13.49 10.67
CA ASN A 69 -3.02 14.54 9.98
C ASN A 69 -3.84 15.18 8.84
N ALA A 70 -4.55 14.36 8.04
CA ALA A 70 -5.42 14.87 6.98
C ALA A 70 -6.58 15.72 7.54
N VAL A 71 -7.21 15.26 8.63
CA VAL A 71 -8.24 16.03 9.34
C VAL A 71 -7.68 17.34 9.88
N TRP A 72 -6.48 17.33 10.47
CA TRP A 72 -5.82 18.52 10.99
C TRP A 72 -5.63 19.58 9.90
N ILE A 73 -5.07 19.20 8.75
CA ILE A 73 -4.88 20.11 7.61
C ILE A 73 -6.22 20.68 7.13
N GLY A 74 -7.29 19.88 7.15
CA GLY A 74 -8.64 20.35 6.81
C GLY A 74 -9.18 21.40 7.78
N VAL A 75 -9.02 21.17 9.09
CA VAL A 75 -9.42 22.11 10.14
C VAL A 75 -8.63 23.42 10.05
N GLU A 76 -7.33 23.32 9.76
CA GLU A 76 -6.44 24.46 9.58
C GLU A 76 -6.78 25.27 8.32
N ALA A 77 -7.13 24.61 7.22
CA ALA A 77 -7.53 25.27 5.98
C ALA A 77 -8.82 26.10 6.12
N ASP A 78 -9.75 25.64 6.95
CA ASP A 78 -11.02 26.34 7.23
C ASP A 78 -10.91 27.35 8.39
N ALA A 79 -9.77 27.42 9.08
CA ALA A 79 -9.59 28.37 10.17
C ALA A 79 -9.56 29.81 9.61
N PRO A 80 -10.37 30.75 10.14
CA PRO A 80 -10.28 32.14 9.72
C PRO A 80 -8.87 32.65 9.98
N ASN A 81 -8.34 33.52 9.11
CA ASN A 81 -6.97 34.04 9.15
C ASN A 81 -6.72 34.74 10.52
N ARG A 82 -6.26 33.98 11.52
CA ARG A 82 -6.17 34.44 12.91
C ARG A 82 -4.91 35.28 13.04
N THR A 83 -5.10 36.59 12.98
CA THR A 83 -4.11 37.67 12.98
C THR A 83 -3.27 37.83 14.26
N SER A 84 -3.21 36.84 15.16
CA SER A 84 -2.26 36.82 16.29
C SER A 84 -1.01 36.01 15.91
N MET A 85 -0.12 36.67 15.18
CA MET A 85 1.05 36.12 14.47
C MET A 85 2.12 35.38 15.31
N ASN A 86 2.02 35.33 16.65
CA ASN A 86 3.07 34.71 17.47
C ASN A 86 2.60 33.54 18.35
N ALA A 87 1.44 33.64 19.02
CA ALA A 87 1.02 32.60 19.97
C ALA A 87 0.33 31.41 19.27
N LEU A 88 -0.48 31.67 18.24
CA LEU A 88 -1.21 30.63 17.52
C LEU A 88 -0.31 29.83 16.56
N ASN A 89 0.61 30.53 15.89
CA ASN A 89 1.60 29.91 15.00
C ASN A 89 2.46 28.89 15.75
N ALA A 90 2.80 29.14 17.01
CA ALA A 90 3.60 28.21 17.80
C ALA A 90 2.85 26.89 18.09
N GLU A 91 1.54 26.95 18.36
CA GLU A 91 0.72 25.76 18.64
C GLU A 91 0.49 24.93 17.37
N GLN A 92 0.19 25.60 16.24
CA GLN A 92 0.02 24.95 14.93
C GLN A 92 1.33 24.27 14.49
N THR A 93 2.45 25.01 14.51
CA THR A 93 3.76 24.47 14.16
C THR A 93 4.22 23.35 15.10
N ALA A 94 3.89 23.40 16.40
CA ALA A 94 4.19 22.31 17.32
C ALA A 94 3.46 21.01 16.94
N ILE A 95 2.18 21.10 16.59
CA ILE A 95 1.36 19.95 16.18
C ILE A 95 1.89 19.35 14.86
N GLU A 96 2.24 20.20 13.89
CA GLU A 96 2.86 19.77 12.64
C GLU A 96 4.18 19.02 12.87
N HIS A 97 5.04 19.54 13.75
CA HIS A 97 6.29 18.87 14.11
C HIS A 97 6.07 17.52 14.81
N ILE A 98 5.01 17.38 15.61
CA ILE A 98 4.63 16.09 16.22
C ILE A 98 4.25 15.09 15.12
N PHE A 99 3.39 15.47 14.17
CA PHE A 99 3.04 14.60 13.05
C PHE A 99 4.27 14.22 12.22
N CYS A 100 5.13 15.19 11.92
CA CYS A 100 6.38 14.97 11.19
C CYS A 100 7.30 13.98 11.92
N PHE A 101 7.45 14.11 13.23
CA PHE A 101 8.25 13.21 14.05
C PHE A 101 7.69 11.79 14.04
N VAL A 102 6.37 11.63 14.20
CA VAL A 102 5.72 10.31 14.18
C VAL A 102 5.88 9.63 12.81
N PHE A 103 5.69 10.34 11.70
CA PHE A 103 5.93 9.78 10.36
C PHE A 103 7.39 9.43 10.12
N THR A 104 8.31 10.28 10.57
CA THR A 104 9.75 10.00 10.44
C THR A 104 10.11 8.73 11.21
N MET A 105 9.60 8.60 12.43
CA MET A 105 9.80 7.42 13.26
C MET A 105 9.17 6.16 12.65
N GLU A 106 7.96 6.26 12.08
CA GLU A 106 7.32 5.18 11.31
C GLU A 106 8.20 4.69 10.15
N ILE A 107 8.72 5.63 9.35
CA ILE A 107 9.60 5.32 8.22
C ILE A 107 10.88 4.65 8.70
N VAL A 108 11.49 5.15 9.78
CA VAL A 108 12.70 4.55 10.36
C VAL A 108 12.42 3.12 10.85
N ILE A 109 11.30 2.88 11.55
CA ILE A 109 10.93 1.54 11.98
C ILE A 109 10.79 0.60 10.78
N ARG A 110 10.06 1.00 9.73
CA ARG A 110 9.86 0.17 8.54
C ARG A 110 11.14 -0.04 7.73
N PHE A 111 12.04 0.93 7.73
CA PHE A 111 13.34 0.80 7.07
C PHE A 111 14.29 -0.14 7.83
N CYS A 112 14.22 -0.14 9.17
CA CYS A 112 15.04 -1.02 10.02
C CYS A 112 14.46 -2.44 10.19
N ALA A 113 13.18 -2.62 9.89
CA ALA A 113 12.45 -3.89 9.88
C ALA A 113 12.95 -4.85 8.78
#